data_AF-A0A098AYA4-F1
#
_entry.id   AF-A0A098AYA4-F1
#
_cell.length_a   1.000
_cell.length_b   1.000
_cell.length_c   1.000
_cell.angle_alpha   90.00
_cell.angle_beta   90.00
_cell.angle_gamma   90.00
#
_symmetry.space_group_name_H-M   'P 1'
#
loop_
_entity.id
_entity.type
_entity.pdbx_description
1 polymer ?
#
loop_
_entity_poly.entity_id
_entity_poly.type
_entity_poly.pdbx_seq_one_letter_code
_entity_poly.pdbx_strand_id
1 'polypeptide(L)'
;MDHSEEIRSWQRVVYYILGVIEVLLAFRLIFKLLGANPVSGFVSAIYSLTNLLMSPFLGIFRTASARGVETQAVLEPATLVAMIVYAVIAWGIAKLIEIMKRPKKV
;
A
#
# COMPACT_ATOMS: atom_id res chain seq x y z
N MET A 1 -28.11 8.40 19.37
CA MET A 1 -27.01 8.26 18.39
C MET A 1 -26.84 6.77 18.14
N ASP A 2 -27.12 6.30 16.92
CA ASP A 2 -27.12 4.87 16.59
C ASP A 2 -25.68 4.31 16.55
N HIS A 3 -25.42 3.22 17.28
CA HIS A 3 -24.08 2.63 17.38
C HIS A 3 -23.62 1.99 16.06
N SER A 4 -24.55 1.70 15.14
CA SER A 4 -24.22 1.12 13.82
C SER A 4 -23.55 2.13 12.87
N GLU A 5 -23.87 3.43 13.02
CA GLU A 5 -23.28 4.53 12.25
C GLU A 5 -21.80 4.72 12.60
N GLU A 6 -21.47 4.60 13.89
CA GLU A 6 -20.12 4.84 14.39
C GLU A 6 -19.12 3.77 13.89
N ILE A 7 -19.53 2.48 13.85
CA ILE A 7 -18.71 1.38 13.32
C ILE A 7 -18.39 1.60 11.84
N ARG A 8 -19.42 1.95 11.05
CA ARG A 8 -19.23 2.25 9.62
C ARG A 8 -18.26 3.40 9.40
N SER A 9 -18.30 4.42 10.27
CA SER A 9 -17.38 5.55 10.18
C SER A 9 -15.91 5.13 10.34
N TRP A 10 -15.60 4.35 11.38
CA TRP A 10 -14.22 3.87 11.61
C TRP A 10 -13.71 2.95 10.51
N GLN A 11 -14.55 2.04 10.00
CA GLN A 11 -14.17 1.17 8.88
C GLN A 11 -13.89 1.97 7.60
N ARG A 12 -14.68 3.03 7.31
CA ARG A 12 -14.44 3.92 6.17
C ARG A 12 -13.08 4.60 6.26
N VAL A 13 -12.68 5.05 7.46
CA VAL A 13 -11.36 5.67 7.67
C VAL A 13 -10.24 4.67 7.36
N VAL A 14 -10.35 3.43 7.85
CA VAL A 14 -9.34 2.37 7.58
C VAL A 14 -9.22 2.10 6.07
N TYR A 15 -10.33 1.92 5.38
CA TYR A 15 -10.31 1.66 3.93
C TYR A 15 -9.87 2.88 3.11
N TYR A 16 -10.15 4.10 3.57
CA TYR A 16 -9.65 5.31 2.93
C TYR A 16 -8.12 5.40 3.03
N ILE A 17 -7.55 5.16 4.22
CA ILE A 17 -6.09 5.11 4.41
C ILE A 17 -5.46 4.02 3.54
N LEU A 18 -6.06 2.82 3.52
CA LEU A 18 -5.64 1.75 2.62
C LEU A 18 -5.64 2.21 1.17
N GLY A 19 -6.73 2.84 0.71
CA GLY A 19 -6.85 3.33 -0.66
C GLY A 19 -5.75 4.32 -1.03
N VAL A 20 -5.38 5.24 -0.13
CA VAL A 20 -4.27 6.18 -0.34
C VAL A 20 -2.93 5.43 -0.46
N ILE A 21 -2.67 4.48 0.43
CA ILE A 21 -1.46 3.65 0.40
C ILE A 21 -1.36 2.86 -0.92
N GLU A 22 -2.45 2.20 -1.31
CA GLU A 22 -2.54 1.41 -2.53
C GLU A 22 -2.33 2.25 -3.79
N VAL A 23 -2.92 3.45 -3.85
CA VAL A 23 -2.72 4.38 -4.99
C VAL A 23 -1.26 4.78 -5.10
N LEU A 24 -0.59 5.12 -3.99
CA LEU A 24 0.84 5.46 -4.00
C LEU A 24 1.71 4.29 -4.46
N LEU A 25 1.45 3.08 -3.97
CA LEU A 25 2.19 1.87 -4.35
C LEU A 25 1.90 1.45 -5.81
N ALA A 26 0.68 1.64 -6.28
CA ALA A 26 0.31 1.40 -7.67
C ALA A 26 1.04 2.37 -8.62
N PHE A 27 1.10 3.66 -8.29
CA PHE A 27 1.91 4.63 -9.05
C PHE A 27 3.38 4.23 -9.06
N ARG A 28 3.93 3.84 -7.90
CA ARG A 28 5.31 3.34 -7.82
C ARG A 28 5.53 2.15 -8.77
N LEU A 29 4.65 1.15 -8.72
CA LEU A 29 4.73 -0.05 -9.55
C LEU A 29 4.67 0.29 -11.04
N ILE A 30 3.71 1.13 -11.45
CA ILE A 30 3.56 1.60 -12.84
C ILE A 30 4.82 2.33 -13.29
N PHE A 31 5.34 3.27 -12.49
CA PHE A 31 6.56 4.01 -12.83
C PHE A 31 7.78 3.11 -12.96
N LYS A 32 7.93 2.14 -12.05
CA LYS A 32 9.03 1.16 -12.12
C LYS A 32 8.91 0.25 -13.33
N LEU A 33 7.70 -0.17 -13.67
CA LEU A 33 7.40 -0.98 -14.85
C LEU A 33 7.67 -0.26 -16.16
N LEU A 34 7.27 1.00 -16.25
CA LEU A 34 7.43 1.82 -17.45
C LEU A 34 8.83 2.45 -17.56
N GLY A 35 9.73 2.21 -16.59
CA GLY A 35 11.04 2.83 -16.57
C GLY A 35 10.98 4.35 -16.46
N ALA A 36 10.02 4.89 -15.70
CA ALA A 36 9.83 6.33 -15.54
C ALA A 36 11.10 7.02 -15.00
N ASN A 37 11.35 8.24 -15.47
CA ASN A 37 12.54 8.99 -15.11
C ASN A 37 12.52 9.38 -13.60
N PRO A 38 13.46 8.86 -12.78
CA PRO A 38 13.50 9.16 -11.35
C PRO A 38 13.93 10.59 -11.01
N VAL A 39 14.45 11.35 -12.00
CA VAL A 39 14.80 12.78 -11.86
C VAL A 39 13.55 13.66 -11.95
N SER A 40 12.44 13.14 -12.49
CA SER A 40 11.17 13.88 -12.51
C SER A 40 10.67 14.13 -11.09
N GLY A 41 10.32 15.38 -10.78
CA GLY A 41 9.88 15.78 -9.44
C GLY A 41 8.68 14.96 -8.93
N PHE A 42 7.71 14.64 -9.80
CA PHE A 42 6.55 13.84 -9.41
C PHE A 42 6.91 12.38 -9.14
N VAL A 43 7.71 11.75 -10.01
CA VAL A 43 8.16 10.36 -9.85
C VAL A 43 9.01 10.22 -8.58
N SER A 44 9.93 11.16 -8.36
CA SER A 44 10.77 11.23 -7.17
C SER A 44 9.96 11.40 -5.88
N ALA A 45 8.91 12.23 -5.90
CA ALA A 45 8.02 12.40 -4.76
C ALA A 45 7.29 11.09 -4.41
N ILE A 46 6.74 10.38 -5.41
CA ILE A 46 6.09 9.08 -5.19
C ILE A 46 7.08 8.05 -4.64
N TYR A 47 8.28 7.95 -5.19
CA TYR A 47 9.31 7.03 -4.70
C TYR A 47 9.72 7.36 -3.26
N SER A 48 9.89 8.64 -2.94
CA SER A 48 10.24 9.09 -1.58
C SER A 48 9.15 8.77 -0.57
N LEU A 49 7.88 9.07 -0.88
CA LEU A 49 6.74 8.78 -0.01
C LEU A 49 6.56 7.27 0.21
N THR A 50 6.69 6.49 -0.85
CA THR A 50 6.51 5.03 -0.78
C THR A 50 7.70 4.31 -0.17
N ASN A 51 8.89 4.92 -0.07
CA ASN A 51 10.05 4.27 0.54
C ASN A 51 9.84 3.91 2.02
N LEU A 52 9.12 4.74 2.78
CA LEU A 52 8.78 4.42 4.17
C LEU A 52 7.89 3.16 4.24
N LEU A 53 6.90 3.07 3.36
CA LEU A 53 6.00 1.93 3.25
C LEU A 53 6.74 0.67 2.76
N MET A 54 7.74 0.84 1.91
CA MET A 54 8.54 -0.27 1.39
C MET A 54 9.63 -0.76 2.36
N SER A 55 9.97 0.03 3.39
CA SER A 55 11.06 -0.28 4.32
C SER A 55 11.03 -1.68 4.95
N PRO A 56 9.89 -2.25 5.43
CA PRO A 56 9.86 -3.61 5.98
C PRO A 56 9.92 -4.70 4.90
N PHE A 57 9.70 -4.35 3.63
CA PHE A 57 9.72 -5.26 2.49
C PHE A 57 11.05 -5.21 1.72
N LEU A 58 12.04 -4.47 2.22
CA LEU A 58 13.37 -4.45 1.61
C LEU A 58 14.05 -5.81 1.77
N GLY A 59 14.57 -6.36 0.67
CA GLY A 59 15.36 -7.61 0.69
C GLY A 59 14.55 -8.91 0.69
N ILE A 60 13.21 -8.87 0.67
CA ILE A 60 12.38 -10.10 0.57
C ILE A 60 12.57 -10.86 -0.75
N PHE A 61 12.96 -10.16 -1.82
CA PHE A 61 13.38 -10.76 -3.08
C PHE A 61 14.79 -10.27 -3.44
N ARG A 62 15.60 -11.16 -4.02
CA ARG A 62 16.85 -10.75 -4.68
C ARG A 62 16.45 -9.92 -5.90
N THR A 63 16.84 -8.65 -5.94
CA THR A 63 16.53 -7.76 -7.05
C THR A 63 17.16 -8.30 -8.33
N ALA A 64 16.34 -8.83 -9.24
CA ALA A 64 16.74 -9.12 -10.61
C ALA A 64 16.81 -7.78 -11.36
N SER A 65 17.91 -7.05 -11.19
CA SER A 65 18.14 -5.79 -11.88
C SER A 65 18.52 -6.08 -13.33
N ALA A 66 17.58 -5.91 -14.26
CA ALA A 66 17.93 -5.75 -15.67
C ALA A 66 18.58 -4.36 -15.84
N ARG A 67 19.91 -4.31 -15.95
CA ARG A 67 20.65 -3.07 -16.22
C ARG A 67 20.36 -2.62 -17.67
N GLY A 68 19.32 -1.82 -17.84
CA GLY A 68 19.12 -0.98 -19.03
C GLY A 68 20.01 0.26 -18.98
N VAL A 69 20.49 0.71 -20.14
CA VAL A 69 21.53 1.76 -20.29
C VAL A 69 21.02 3.18 -19.97
N GLU A 70 19.71 3.43 -19.98
CA GLU A 70 19.16 4.77 -19.64
C GLU A 70 17.97 4.76 -18.66
N THR A 71 17.19 3.67 -18.59
CA THR A 71 16.13 3.48 -17.59
C THR A 71 16.10 2.02 -17.13
N GLN A 72 16.10 1.80 -15.81
CA GLN A 72 15.99 0.45 -15.25
C GLN A 72 14.52 0.16 -14.95
N ALA A 73 13.82 -0.42 -15.93
CA ALA A 73 12.51 -1.03 -15.68
C ALA A 73 12.72 -2.30 -14.85
N VAL A 74 12.69 -2.16 -13.52
CA VAL A 74 12.80 -3.28 -12.59
C VAL A 74 11.41 -3.54 -12.07
N LEU A 75 10.84 -4.68 -12.47
CA LEU A 75 9.76 -5.26 -11.69
C LEU A 75 10.29 -5.43 -10.27
N GLU A 76 9.69 -4.72 -9.32
CA GLU A 76 9.92 -4.89 -7.89
C GLU A 76 8.78 -5.77 -7.35
N PRO A 77 8.87 -7.12 -7.38
CA PRO A 77 7.87 -8.00 -6.79
C PRO A 77 7.55 -7.67 -5.33
N ALA A 78 8.51 -7.06 -4.63
CA ALA A 78 8.32 -6.55 -3.28
C ALA A 78 7.19 -5.51 -3.19
N THR A 79 6.97 -4.68 -4.22
CA THR A 79 5.89 -3.69 -4.24
C THR A 79 4.52 -4.37 -4.30
N LEU A 80 4.39 -5.43 -5.10
CA LEU A 80 3.17 -6.24 -5.16
C LEU A 80 2.89 -6.93 -3.82
N VAL A 81 3.93 -7.47 -3.18
CA VAL A 81 3.79 -8.07 -1.85
C VAL A 81 3.36 -7.02 -0.82
N ALA A 82 3.94 -5.82 -0.85
CA ALA A 82 3.55 -4.73 0.05
C ALA A 82 2.07 -4.38 -0.09
N MET A 83 1.56 -4.25 -1.32
CA MET A 83 0.13 -3.99 -1.59
C MET A 83 -0.76 -5.09 -0.98
N ILE A 84 -0.44 -6.36 -1.24
CA ILE A 84 -1.21 -7.49 -0.69
C ILE A 84 -1.19 -7.47 0.84
N VAL A 85 -0.03 -7.25 1.46
CA VAL A 85 0.12 -7.24 2.92
C VAL A 85 -0.68 -6.09 3.53
N TYR A 86 -0.63 -4.89 2.97
CA TYR A 86 -1.41 -3.76 3.47
C TYR A 86 -2.91 -3.98 3.32
N ALA A 87 -3.37 -4.55 2.20
CA ALA A 87 -4.78 -4.91 2.01
C ALA A 87 -5.26 -5.92 3.06
N VAL A 88 -4.46 -6.95 3.35
CA VAL A 88 -4.78 -7.96 4.38
C VAL A 88 -4.80 -7.34 5.78
N ILE A 89 -3.84 -6.49 6.12
CA ILE A 89 -3.78 -5.80 7.42
C ILE A 89 -5.02 -4.91 7.60
N ALA A 90 -5.35 -4.07 6.62
CA ALA A 90 -6.49 -3.17 6.70
C ALA A 90 -7.82 -3.93 6.80
N TRP A 91 -7.98 -5.02 6.03
CA TRP A 91 -9.13 -5.90 6.14
C TRP A 91 -9.24 -6.54 7.53
N GLY A 92 -8.13 -7.03 8.08
CA GLY A 92 -8.06 -7.60 9.43
C GLY A 92 -8.45 -6.58 10.51
N ILE A 93 -7.94 -5.36 10.42
CA ILE A 93 -8.29 -4.25 11.34
C ILE A 93 -9.78 -3.93 11.23
N ALA A 94 -10.32 -3.78 10.01
CA ALA A 94 -11.73 -3.50 9.79
C ALA A 94 -12.64 -4.60 10.36
N LYS A 95 -12.22 -5.87 10.26
CA LYS A 95 -12.92 -7.02 10.85
C LYS A 95 -12.85 -7.04 12.37
N LEU A 96 -11.71 -6.71 12.95
CA LEU A 96 -11.56 -6.62 14.40
C LEU A 96 -12.47 -5.54 15.00
N ILE A 97 -12.55 -4.37 14.35
CA ILE A 97 -13.47 -3.28 14.73
C ILE A 97 -14.93 -3.76 14.70
N GLU A 98 -15.30 -4.55 13.68
CA GLU A 98 -16.64 -5.14 13.56
C GLU A 98 -16.94 -6.08 14.74
N ILE A 99 -16.00 -6.96 15.09
CA ILE A 99 -16.18 -7.95 16.16
C ILE A 99 -16.29 -7.26 17.53
N MET A 100 -15.41 -6.29 17.83
CA MET A 100 -15.40 -5.61 19.13
C MET A 100 -16.66 -4.81 19.42
N LYS A 101 -17.28 -4.23 18.38
CA LYS A 101 -18.48 -3.39 18.54
C LYS A 101 -19.80 -4.15 18.33
N ARG A 102 -19.78 -5.45 18.05
CA ARG A 102 -21.00 -6.28 18.05
C ARG A 102 -21.51 -6.43 19.50
N PRO A 103 -22.74 -5.98 19.82
CA PRO A 103 -23.29 -6.18 21.16
C PRO A 103 -23.40 -7.69 21.42
N LYS A 104 -22.88 -8.15 22.57
CA LYS A 104 -23.16 -9.49 23.08
C LYS A 104 -24.69 -9.63 23.18
N LYS A 105 -25.27 -10.50 22.35
CA LYS A 105 -26.59 -11.05 22.65
C LYS A 105 -26.41 -11.97 23.85
N VAL A 106 -26.66 -11.44 25.05
CA VAL A 106 -26.95 -12.25 26.25
C VAL A 106 -28.44 -12.47 26.29
#